data_AF-A0A2A5GIL7-F1
#
_entry.id   AF-A0A2A5GIL7-F1
#
_cell.length_a   1.000
_cell.length_b   1.000
_cell.length_c   1.000
_cell.angle_alpha   90.00
_cell.angle_beta   90.00
_cell.angle_gamma   90.00
#
_symmetry.space_group_name_H-M   'P 1'
#
loop_
_entity.id
_entity.type
_entity.pdbx_description
1 polymer ?
#
loop_
_entity_poly.entity_id
_entity_poly.type
_entity_poly.pdbx_seq_one_letter_code
_entity_poly.pdbx_strand_id
1 'polypeptide(L)'
;MAKRATQKKSGKGRAKNKSRAKNKAPSRWCWVRRLFWLAVVVGILCLAAVDMVVYQKFTGKKWSLPSHVYSRPLELYQGLSLSREQLQWELNSLGYQRVRAAKSPGQYSVSSRRVELFSRGFEFWDEAELPGLMTVTFAGNQVSGLANAHGQDVPLARLEPMIIGGIYPAHKEDRKLVQLQQLPSILPEALIAVEDQNFYQHHGVSFRGITRAFIANIKEGKLVQGGSTLTQQLVKNFYLNQKRTLSRKLLEAVMAVLLEIHFSKEEILETYINEVYLGQAGDRAIHGFGLASSHYFRQPVQELELHQAALLAGLVKGASYYNPWRRPERALKRRNLVLDVMAREGVIDAVQAKAAKQKPLGVVPPRPGGGRWQYPAYLDLVKRQLRESYQSSDLQTEGLRIFTNFDPQIQRKLESRVTKRIESLESGYGIEAGKSQGASVIV
;
A
#
# COMPACT_ATOMS: atom_id res chain seq x y z
N MET A 1 -120.26 -39.90 -7.66
CA MET A 1 -121.08 -38.67 -7.70
C MET A 1 -120.34 -37.57 -6.93
N ALA A 2 -120.20 -36.39 -7.56
CA ALA A 2 -119.94 -35.05 -6.99
C ALA A 2 -118.67 -34.84 -6.10
N LYS A 3 -117.88 -33.75 -6.19
CA LYS A 3 -117.90 -32.51 -6.98
C LYS A 3 -116.50 -31.86 -6.92
N ARG A 4 -116.12 -31.21 -8.04
CA ARG A 4 -115.25 -30.02 -8.28
C ARG A 4 -114.84 -29.19 -7.02
N ALA A 5 -113.73 -28.45 -6.98
CA ALA A 5 -113.21 -27.55 -8.02
C ALA A 5 -111.75 -27.05 -7.80
N THR A 6 -111.00 -26.93 -8.91
CA THR A 6 -110.05 -25.87 -9.35
C THR A 6 -109.18 -25.07 -8.35
N GLN A 7 -107.85 -25.02 -8.60
CA GLN A 7 -107.22 -23.88 -9.30
C GLN A 7 -105.79 -24.13 -9.82
N LYS A 8 -105.57 -23.51 -10.98
CA LYS A 8 -104.43 -23.35 -11.91
C LYS A 8 -103.16 -22.77 -11.27
N LYS A 9 -101.95 -23.24 -11.66
CA LYS A 9 -100.97 -22.50 -12.51
C LYS A 9 -99.58 -23.17 -12.63
N SER A 10 -99.20 -23.40 -13.90
CA SER A 10 -97.91 -23.19 -14.58
C SER A 10 -96.57 -23.40 -13.85
N GLY A 11 -95.68 -24.18 -14.47
CA GLY A 11 -94.23 -23.92 -14.42
C GLY A 11 -93.34 -25.13 -14.65
N LYS A 12 -93.10 -25.51 -15.91
CA LYS A 12 -91.97 -26.38 -16.30
C LYS A 12 -90.66 -25.63 -16.03
N GLY A 13 -89.83 -26.16 -15.15
CA GLY A 13 -88.52 -25.59 -14.79
C GLY A 13 -87.49 -26.69 -14.50
N ARG A 14 -86.68 -26.98 -15.52
CA ARG A 14 -85.54 -27.89 -15.55
C ARG A 14 -84.59 -27.63 -14.36
N ALA A 15 -84.46 -28.58 -13.44
CA ALA A 15 -83.47 -28.51 -12.36
C ALA A 15 -82.04 -28.70 -12.92
N LYS A 16 -81.43 -27.61 -13.39
CA LYS A 16 -79.97 -27.55 -13.57
C LYS A 16 -79.35 -27.34 -12.19
N ASN A 17 -78.77 -28.39 -11.65
CA ASN A 17 -77.93 -28.35 -10.47
C ASN A 17 -76.66 -27.54 -10.81
N LYS A 18 -76.72 -26.21 -10.70
CA LYS A 18 -75.52 -25.36 -10.74
C LYS A 18 -74.82 -25.53 -9.39
N SER A 19 -73.79 -26.37 -9.36
CA SER A 19 -72.81 -26.31 -8.28
C SER A 19 -72.24 -24.88 -8.25
N ARG A 20 -72.59 -24.11 -7.21
CA ARG A 20 -71.89 -22.86 -6.89
C ARG A 20 -70.45 -23.26 -6.59
N ALA A 21 -69.55 -23.04 -7.55
CA ALA A 21 -68.12 -22.98 -7.27
C ALA A 21 -67.93 -21.88 -6.22
N LYS A 22 -67.73 -22.29 -4.96
CA LYS A 22 -67.25 -21.38 -3.92
C LYS A 22 -65.90 -20.90 -4.41
N ASN A 23 -65.83 -19.68 -4.93
CA ASN A 23 -64.58 -18.94 -5.08
C ASN A 23 -63.97 -18.84 -3.68
N LYS A 24 -63.16 -19.84 -3.32
CA LYS A 24 -62.31 -19.77 -2.14
C LYS A 24 -61.41 -18.57 -2.39
N ALA A 25 -61.63 -17.49 -1.65
CA ALA A 25 -60.73 -16.35 -1.63
C ALA A 25 -59.29 -16.88 -1.56
N PRO A 26 -58.34 -16.33 -2.35
CA PRO A 26 -56.99 -16.86 -2.39
C PRO A 26 -56.47 -16.93 -0.96
N SER A 27 -56.17 -18.15 -0.51
CA SER A 27 -55.69 -18.41 0.84
C SER A 27 -54.59 -17.41 1.17
N ARG A 28 -54.63 -16.77 2.35
CA ARG A 28 -53.58 -15.84 2.83
C ARG A 28 -52.17 -16.44 2.64
N TRP A 29 -52.07 -17.77 2.66
CA TRP A 29 -50.86 -18.53 2.40
C TRP A 29 -50.31 -18.42 0.96
N CYS A 30 -51.17 -18.29 -0.05
CA CYS A 30 -50.76 -18.02 -1.44
C CYS A 30 -50.13 -16.64 -1.59
N TRP A 31 -50.62 -15.64 -0.86
CA TRP A 31 -50.05 -14.29 -0.84
C TRP A 31 -48.71 -14.25 -0.11
N VAL A 32 -48.61 -14.92 1.05
CA VAL A 32 -47.34 -15.06 1.78
C VAL A 32 -46.28 -15.78 0.92
N ARG A 33 -46.67 -16.84 0.19
CA ARG A 33 -45.76 -17.56 -0.70
C ARG A 33 -45.30 -16.70 -1.89
N ARG A 34 -46.18 -15.88 -2.47
CA ARG A 34 -45.82 -14.92 -3.53
C ARG A 34 -44.87 -13.84 -3.02
N LEU A 35 -45.12 -13.28 -1.83
CA LEU A 35 -44.23 -12.30 -1.20
C LEU A 35 -42.86 -12.91 -0.86
N PHE A 36 -42.81 -14.16 -0.41
CA PHE A 36 -41.56 -14.88 -0.18
C PHE A 36 -40.74 -15.03 -1.47
N TRP A 37 -41.34 -15.53 -2.57
CA TRP A 37 -40.64 -15.65 -3.84
C TRP A 37 -40.22 -14.30 -4.42
N LEU A 38 -41.05 -13.27 -4.27
CA LEU A 38 -40.67 -11.89 -4.64
C LEU A 38 -39.44 -11.43 -3.85
N ALA A 39 -39.41 -11.65 -2.53
CA ALA A 39 -38.27 -11.32 -1.70
C ALA A 39 -37.00 -12.10 -2.08
N VAL A 40 -37.14 -13.38 -2.46
CA VAL A 40 -36.04 -14.21 -2.97
C VAL A 40 -35.49 -13.63 -4.28
N VAL A 41 -36.36 -13.31 -5.24
CA VAL A 41 -35.94 -12.72 -6.52
C VAL A 41 -35.25 -11.37 -6.31
N VAL A 42 -35.82 -10.50 -5.47
CA VAL A 42 -35.19 -9.22 -5.10
C VAL A 42 -33.84 -9.46 -4.45
N GLY A 43 -33.73 -10.43 -3.53
CA GLY A 43 -32.47 -10.80 -2.88
C GLY A 43 -31.40 -11.27 -3.87
N ILE A 44 -31.77 -12.10 -4.86
CA ILE A 44 -30.86 -12.55 -5.93
C ILE A 44 -30.41 -11.37 -6.79
N LEU A 45 -31.34 -10.49 -7.19
CA LEU A 45 -30.99 -9.29 -7.97
C LEU A 45 -30.05 -8.36 -7.20
N CYS A 46 -30.30 -8.16 -5.90
CA CYS A 46 -29.39 -7.41 -5.04
C CYS A 46 -28.02 -8.07 -4.94
N LEU A 47 -27.95 -9.39 -4.80
CA LEU A 47 -26.69 -10.13 -4.75
C LEU A 47 -25.92 -10.00 -6.07
N ALA A 48 -26.59 -10.15 -7.21
CA ALA A 48 -26.00 -9.97 -8.54
C ALA A 48 -25.49 -8.53 -8.76
N ALA A 49 -26.22 -7.53 -8.27
CA ALA A 49 -25.76 -6.14 -8.33
C ALA A 49 -24.52 -5.92 -7.46
N VAL A 50 -24.47 -6.48 -6.25
CA VAL A 50 -23.29 -6.44 -5.39
C VAL A 50 -22.11 -7.15 -6.05
N ASP A 51 -22.34 -8.32 -6.65
CA ASP A 51 -21.33 -9.10 -7.35
C ASP A 51 -20.74 -8.32 -8.54
N MET A 52 -21.60 -7.68 -9.34
CA MET A 52 -21.18 -6.82 -10.43
C MET A 52 -20.31 -5.65 -9.94
N VAL A 53 -20.66 -5.02 -8.82
CA VAL A 53 -19.85 -3.97 -8.19
C VAL A 53 -18.50 -4.51 -7.70
N VAL A 54 -18.49 -5.69 -7.07
CA VAL A 54 -17.26 -6.36 -6.62
C VAL A 54 -16.34 -6.60 -7.80
N TYR A 55 -16.85 -7.28 -8.83
CA TYR A 55 -16.12 -7.67 -10.02
C TYR A 55 -15.59 -6.47 -10.81
N GLN A 56 -16.44 -5.49 -11.14
CA GLN A 56 -16.03 -4.33 -11.95
C GLN A 56 -14.97 -3.47 -11.25
N LYS A 57 -15.12 -3.23 -9.94
CA LYS A 57 -14.15 -2.41 -9.21
C LYS A 57 -12.81 -3.12 -9.05
N PHE A 58 -12.80 -4.45 -8.92
CA PHE A 58 -11.57 -5.22 -8.76
C PHE A 58 -10.85 -5.47 -10.09
N THR A 59 -11.57 -5.65 -11.20
CA THR A 59 -10.97 -5.85 -12.53
C THR A 59 -10.49 -4.56 -13.17
N GLY A 60 -11.11 -3.42 -12.87
CA GLY A 60 -10.75 -2.12 -13.45
C GLY A 60 -9.44 -1.52 -12.91
N LYS A 61 -9.18 -0.24 -13.22
CA LYS A 61 -8.08 0.53 -12.62
C LYS A 61 -8.29 0.65 -11.09
N LYS A 62 -7.71 -0.29 -10.33
CA LYS A 62 -7.82 -0.36 -8.85
C LYS A 62 -7.33 0.91 -8.17
N TRP A 63 -6.34 1.58 -8.76
CA TRP A 63 -5.69 2.77 -8.21
C TRP A 63 -5.32 3.77 -9.31
N SER A 64 -5.32 5.05 -8.98
CA SER A 64 -4.63 6.09 -9.77
C SER A 64 -3.20 6.24 -9.27
N LEU A 65 -2.24 6.09 -10.17
CA LEU A 65 -0.82 6.13 -9.81
C LEU A 65 -0.26 7.53 -10.02
N PRO A 66 0.35 8.15 -8.99
CA PRO A 66 1.00 9.44 -9.17
C PRO A 66 2.22 9.28 -10.07
N SER A 67 2.48 10.30 -10.90
CA SER A 67 3.72 10.35 -11.66
C SER A 67 4.87 10.72 -10.74
N HIS A 68 5.99 10.01 -10.84
CA HIS A 68 7.19 10.27 -10.05
C HIS A 68 8.21 11.04 -10.89
N VAL A 69 8.77 12.10 -10.29
CA VAL A 69 9.83 12.91 -10.87
C VAL A 69 11.16 12.47 -10.25
N TYR A 70 12.07 12.03 -11.11
CA TYR A 70 13.40 11.54 -10.77
C TYR A 70 14.47 12.61 -11.06
N SER A 71 15.52 12.62 -10.26
CA SER A 71 16.75 13.38 -10.52
C SER A 71 17.49 12.83 -11.74
N ARG A 72 18.64 13.44 -12.06
CA ARG A 72 19.59 12.77 -12.95
C ARG A 72 19.96 11.39 -12.40
N PRO A 73 20.21 10.38 -13.26
CA PRO A 73 20.98 9.21 -12.85
C PRO A 73 22.37 9.64 -12.38
N LEU A 74 22.94 8.97 -11.39
CA LEU A 74 24.35 9.15 -11.06
C LEU A 74 25.17 8.19 -11.91
N GLU A 75 25.83 8.77 -12.90
CA GLU A 75 26.76 8.08 -13.79
C GLU A 75 28.16 8.08 -13.16
N LEU A 76 28.68 6.90 -12.85
CA LEU A 76 30.01 6.69 -12.30
C LEU A 76 30.97 6.26 -13.42
N TYR A 77 32.04 7.02 -13.60
CA TYR A 77 33.09 6.73 -14.55
C TYR A 77 34.43 7.27 -14.02
N GLN A 78 35.53 6.76 -14.55
CA GLN A 78 36.87 7.22 -14.20
C GLN A 78 37.07 8.68 -14.61
N GLY A 79 37.56 9.52 -13.70
CA GLY A 79 37.74 10.96 -13.93
C GLY A 79 36.56 11.82 -13.48
N LEU A 80 35.45 11.23 -13.02
CA LEU A 80 34.33 11.99 -12.47
C LEU A 80 34.75 12.78 -11.23
N SER A 81 34.48 14.09 -11.22
CA SER A 81 34.71 14.98 -10.06
C SER A 81 33.66 14.77 -8.95
N LEU A 82 33.73 13.62 -8.29
CA LEU A 82 32.87 13.21 -7.20
C LEU A 82 33.72 12.74 -6.01
N SER A 83 33.54 13.38 -4.85
CA SER A 83 34.20 12.92 -3.62
C SER A 83 33.51 11.70 -3.03
N ARG A 84 34.27 10.91 -2.25
CA ARG A 84 33.74 9.76 -1.52
C ARG A 84 32.58 10.14 -0.59
N GLU A 85 32.65 11.31 0.05
CA GLU A 85 31.61 11.83 0.94
C GLU A 85 30.37 12.26 0.16
N GLN A 86 30.54 12.77 -1.06
CA GLN A 86 29.43 13.10 -1.96
C GLN A 86 28.72 11.83 -2.41
N LEU A 87 29.44 10.78 -2.83
CA LEU A 87 28.85 9.49 -3.17
C LEU A 87 28.09 8.90 -1.98
N GLN A 88 28.71 8.86 -0.80
CA GLN A 88 28.05 8.38 0.43
C GLN A 88 26.75 9.13 0.71
N TRP A 89 26.71 10.43 0.48
CA TRP A 89 25.49 11.22 0.67
C TRP A 89 24.39 10.84 -0.33
N GLU A 90 24.70 10.60 -1.62
CA GLU A 90 23.69 10.13 -2.59
C GLU A 90 23.18 8.74 -2.22
N LEU A 91 24.09 7.82 -1.91
CA LEU A 91 23.73 6.47 -1.44
C LEU A 91 22.82 6.53 -0.20
N ASN A 92 23.16 7.35 0.80
CA ASN A 92 22.31 7.53 1.99
C ASN A 92 20.96 8.17 1.67
N SER A 93 20.90 9.02 0.66
CA SER A 93 19.67 9.70 0.23
C SER A 93 18.74 8.77 -0.55
N LEU A 94 19.32 7.86 -1.33
CA LEU A 94 18.69 6.72 -1.98
C LEU A 94 18.31 5.60 -1.00
N GLY A 95 18.78 5.66 0.25
CA GLY A 95 18.44 4.70 1.29
C GLY A 95 19.32 3.44 1.29
N TYR A 96 20.50 3.50 0.68
CA TYR A 96 21.50 2.46 0.84
C TYR A 96 21.95 2.35 2.31
N GLN A 97 22.18 1.12 2.76
CA GLN A 97 22.66 0.82 4.10
C GLN A 97 24.18 0.71 4.14
N ARG A 98 24.81 1.44 5.07
CA ARG A 98 26.23 1.28 5.35
C ARG A 98 26.44 0.03 6.19
N VAL A 99 27.21 -0.92 5.67
CA VAL A 99 27.53 -2.19 6.32
C VAL A 99 29.05 -2.42 6.35
N ARG A 100 29.49 -3.48 7.04
CA ARG A 100 30.90 -3.86 7.07
C ARG A 100 31.38 -4.42 5.72
N ALA A 101 30.52 -5.19 5.06
CA ALA A 101 30.76 -5.76 3.74
C ALA A 101 29.44 -5.80 2.98
N ALA A 102 29.38 -5.17 1.81
CA ALA A 102 28.20 -5.17 0.96
C ALA A 102 28.00 -6.56 0.34
N LYS A 103 26.87 -7.21 0.64
CA LYS A 103 26.56 -8.58 0.16
C LYS A 103 25.24 -8.69 -0.58
N SER A 104 24.40 -7.66 -0.47
CA SER A 104 23.07 -7.66 -1.05
C SER A 104 22.75 -6.28 -1.62
N PRO A 105 21.85 -6.19 -2.62
CA PRO A 105 21.41 -4.94 -3.19
C PRO A 105 21.01 -3.90 -2.14
N GLY A 106 21.37 -2.64 -2.37
CA GLY A 106 21.06 -1.57 -1.42
C GLY A 106 22.05 -1.46 -0.25
N GLN A 107 23.19 -2.15 -0.30
CA GLN A 107 24.24 -2.08 0.71
C GLN A 107 25.52 -1.45 0.16
N TYR A 108 26.28 -0.79 1.04
CA TYR A 108 27.61 -0.32 0.71
C TYR A 108 28.56 -0.39 1.91
N SER A 109 29.85 -0.62 1.65
CA SER A 109 30.95 -0.53 2.61
C SER A 109 31.92 0.58 2.18
N VAL A 110 32.52 1.25 3.16
CA VAL A 110 33.42 2.39 2.92
C VAL A 110 34.74 2.16 3.62
N SER A 111 35.83 2.32 2.87
CA SER A 111 37.21 2.36 3.34
C SER A 111 37.83 3.74 3.09
N SER A 112 39.13 3.90 3.34
CA SER A 112 39.84 5.17 3.10
C SER A 112 39.83 5.62 1.64
N ARG A 113 40.02 4.70 0.68
CA ARG A 113 40.16 5.01 -0.76
C ARG A 113 39.14 4.32 -1.67
N ARG A 114 38.31 3.42 -1.14
CA ARG A 114 37.28 2.73 -1.94
C ARG A 114 35.93 2.67 -1.25
N VAL A 115 34.88 2.69 -2.06
CA VAL A 115 33.50 2.37 -1.70
C VAL A 115 33.12 1.11 -2.47
N GLU A 116 32.77 0.05 -1.75
CA GLU A 116 32.16 -1.14 -2.32
C GLU A 116 30.65 -0.98 -2.23
N LEU A 117 29.94 -1.13 -3.33
CA LEU A 117 28.53 -0.85 -3.47
C LEU A 117 27.87 -2.01 -4.19
N PHE A 118 26.78 -2.53 -3.63
CA PHE A 118 25.92 -3.48 -4.32
C PHE A 118 24.70 -2.73 -4.86
N SER A 119 24.71 -2.40 -6.16
CA SER A 119 23.61 -1.66 -6.80
C SER A 119 22.31 -2.44 -6.77
N ARG A 120 21.20 -1.71 -6.77
CA ARG A 120 19.86 -2.30 -6.88
C ARG A 120 19.48 -2.72 -8.30
N GLY A 121 20.25 -2.29 -9.30
CA GLY A 121 19.78 -2.24 -10.66
C GLY A 121 18.62 -1.24 -10.81
N PHE A 122 18.33 -0.86 -12.05
CA PHE A 122 17.24 0.05 -12.35
C PHE A 122 16.88 -0.02 -13.84
N GLU A 123 15.59 -0.03 -14.14
CA GLU A 123 15.10 0.02 -15.51
C GLU A 123 15.04 1.48 -15.98
N PHE A 124 15.99 1.90 -16.82
CA PHE A 124 16.00 3.23 -17.44
C PHE A 124 15.14 3.25 -18.71
N TRP A 125 15.02 4.43 -19.33
CA TRP A 125 14.24 4.61 -20.56
C TRP A 125 14.90 3.96 -21.78
N ASP A 126 16.20 3.72 -21.73
CA ASP A 126 17.03 3.14 -22.78
C ASP A 126 17.45 1.70 -22.49
N GLU A 127 17.85 1.41 -21.24
CA GLU A 127 18.40 0.11 -20.86
C GLU A 127 18.06 -0.27 -19.41
N ALA A 128 18.00 -1.57 -19.12
CA ALA A 128 17.89 -2.09 -17.76
C ALA A 128 19.27 -2.39 -17.17
N GLU A 129 19.64 -1.66 -16.12
CA GLU A 129 20.84 -1.96 -15.32
C GLU A 129 20.53 -3.08 -14.32
N LEU A 130 21.34 -4.13 -14.32
CA LEU A 130 21.18 -5.26 -13.40
C LEU A 130 21.80 -4.96 -12.02
N PRO A 131 21.26 -5.55 -10.94
CA PRO A 131 21.90 -5.47 -9.63
C PRO A 131 23.28 -6.12 -9.65
N GLY A 132 24.28 -5.47 -9.06
CA GLY A 132 25.64 -6.01 -9.02
C GLY A 132 26.55 -5.34 -8.00
N LEU A 133 27.54 -6.09 -7.53
CA LEU A 133 28.61 -5.55 -6.69
C LEU A 133 29.64 -4.83 -7.56
N MET A 134 29.97 -3.60 -7.18
CA MET A 134 31.01 -2.78 -7.80
C MET A 134 31.90 -2.13 -6.75
N THR A 135 33.14 -1.83 -7.14
CA THR A 135 34.11 -1.09 -6.33
C THR A 135 34.43 0.23 -7.01
N VAL A 136 34.15 1.32 -6.32
CA VAL A 136 34.52 2.68 -6.73
C VAL A 136 35.77 3.09 -5.96
N THR A 137 36.84 3.40 -6.66
CA THR A 137 38.10 3.90 -6.07
C THR A 137 38.23 5.40 -6.25
N PHE A 138 38.88 6.06 -5.29
CA PHE A 138 39.00 7.51 -5.25
C PHE A 138 40.46 7.97 -5.15
N ALA A 139 40.78 9.03 -5.88
CA ALA A 139 41.98 9.83 -5.73
C ALA A 139 41.58 11.28 -5.43
N GLY A 140 41.70 11.69 -4.16
CA GLY A 140 41.22 13.00 -3.72
C GLY A 140 39.69 13.13 -3.87
N ASN A 141 39.25 14.14 -4.62
CA ASN A 141 37.83 14.44 -4.89
C ASN A 141 37.35 13.91 -6.26
N GLN A 142 38.02 12.88 -6.78
CA GLN A 142 37.72 12.30 -8.08
C GLN A 142 37.66 10.78 -8.01
N VAL A 143 36.79 10.19 -8.83
CA VAL A 143 36.74 8.74 -9.06
C VAL A 143 37.96 8.35 -9.89
N SER A 144 38.84 7.53 -9.32
CA SER A 144 40.09 7.08 -9.97
C SER A 144 39.95 5.77 -10.74
N GLY A 145 38.90 5.00 -10.47
CA GLY A 145 38.67 3.71 -11.11
C GLY A 145 37.37 3.07 -10.62
N LEU A 146 36.80 2.23 -11.47
CA LEU A 146 35.54 1.54 -11.26
C LEU A 146 35.69 0.10 -11.72
N ALA A 147 35.39 -0.86 -10.84
CA ALA A 147 35.52 -2.29 -11.15
C ALA A 147 34.29 -3.08 -10.72
N ASN A 148 33.97 -4.16 -11.43
CA ASN A 148 32.89 -5.09 -11.08
C ASN A 148 33.30 -6.06 -9.96
N ALA A 149 32.41 -7.00 -9.62
CA ALA A 149 32.63 -8.02 -8.60
C ALA A 149 33.85 -8.93 -8.88
N HIS A 150 34.24 -9.07 -10.14
CA HIS A 150 35.38 -9.88 -10.59
C HIS A 150 36.69 -9.07 -10.70
N GLY A 151 36.65 -7.77 -10.33
CA GLY A 151 37.81 -6.89 -10.44
C GLY A 151 38.10 -6.41 -11.86
N GLN A 152 37.18 -6.60 -12.80
CA GLN A 152 37.32 -6.08 -14.17
C GLN A 152 36.87 -4.63 -14.21
N ASP A 153 37.60 -3.81 -14.95
CA ASP A 153 37.26 -2.39 -15.14
C ASP A 153 35.92 -2.22 -15.84
N VAL A 154 35.10 -1.33 -15.30
CA VAL A 154 33.80 -0.97 -15.84
C VAL A 154 33.90 0.47 -16.36
N PRO A 155 33.61 0.75 -17.64
CA PRO A 155 33.78 2.08 -18.21
C PRO A 155 32.77 3.09 -17.62
N LEU A 156 31.55 2.63 -17.37
CA LEU A 156 30.43 3.42 -16.88
C LEU A 156 29.50 2.53 -16.05
N ALA A 157 29.05 3.02 -14.90
CA ALA A 157 27.95 2.42 -14.15
C ALA A 157 26.91 3.48 -13.81
N ARG A 158 25.63 3.16 -13.98
CA ARG A 158 24.52 4.06 -13.66
C ARG A 158 23.82 3.61 -12.39
N LEU A 159 23.68 4.53 -11.43
CA LEU A 159 22.89 4.29 -10.22
C LEU A 159 21.47 4.81 -10.38
N GLU A 160 20.55 4.22 -9.60
CA GLU A 160 19.16 4.64 -9.62
C GLU A 160 19.03 6.13 -9.25
N PRO A 161 18.17 6.89 -9.96
CA PRO A 161 17.99 8.31 -9.67
C PRO A 161 17.12 8.52 -8.43
N MET A 162 17.35 9.63 -7.74
CA MET A 162 16.58 10.02 -6.56
C MET A 162 15.17 10.48 -6.97
N ILE A 163 14.14 10.05 -6.25
CA ILE A 163 12.80 10.65 -6.39
C ILE A 163 12.81 12.03 -5.73
N ILE A 164 12.65 13.08 -6.54
CA ILE A 164 12.70 14.48 -6.11
C ILE A 164 11.31 15.06 -5.86
N GLY A 165 10.28 14.45 -6.44
CA GLY A 165 8.88 14.79 -6.21
C GLY A 165 7.92 13.96 -7.04
N GLY A 166 6.66 14.39 -7.10
CA GLY A 166 5.65 13.73 -7.90
C GLY A 166 4.49 14.64 -8.26
N ILE A 167 3.71 14.23 -9.26
CA ILE A 167 2.46 14.86 -9.66
C ILE A 167 1.34 13.94 -9.16
N TYR A 168 0.60 14.40 -8.16
CA TYR A 168 -0.37 13.59 -7.44
C TYR A 168 -1.80 13.92 -7.87
N PRO A 169 -2.72 12.93 -7.85
CA PRO A 169 -4.15 13.17 -7.98
C PRO A 169 -4.69 14.12 -6.91
N ALA A 170 -5.85 14.74 -7.18
CA ALA A 170 -6.56 15.62 -6.24
C ALA A 170 -6.86 14.97 -4.88
N HIS A 171 -7.07 13.65 -4.83
CA HIS A 171 -7.32 12.89 -3.59
C HIS A 171 -6.06 12.66 -2.72
N LYS A 172 -4.90 13.17 -3.15
CA LYS A 172 -3.63 13.16 -2.39
C LYS A 172 -3.15 11.77 -1.96
N GLU A 173 -3.65 10.70 -2.55
CA GLU A 173 -3.15 9.34 -2.34
C GLU A 173 -1.83 9.16 -3.07
N ASP A 174 -0.88 8.51 -2.40
CA ASP A 174 0.42 8.13 -2.95
C ASP A 174 0.58 6.63 -2.76
N ARG A 175 1.09 5.95 -3.78
CA ARG A 175 1.22 4.50 -3.81
C ARG A 175 2.49 4.11 -4.54
N LYS A 176 3.24 3.22 -3.92
CA LYS A 176 4.32 2.47 -4.56
C LYS A 176 3.85 1.02 -4.66
N LEU A 177 3.26 0.68 -5.80
CA LEU A 177 2.75 -0.67 -6.03
C LEU A 177 3.90 -1.67 -6.03
N VAL A 178 3.63 -2.83 -5.45
CA VAL A 178 4.57 -3.94 -5.37
C VAL A 178 3.83 -5.22 -5.70
N GLN A 179 4.45 -6.06 -6.52
CA GLN A 179 3.91 -7.38 -6.84
C GLN A 179 4.21 -8.33 -5.69
N LEU A 180 3.36 -9.33 -5.50
CA LEU A 180 3.51 -10.31 -4.42
C LEU A 180 4.87 -11.02 -4.49
N GLN A 181 5.34 -11.35 -5.70
CA GLN A 181 6.61 -12.06 -5.94
C GLN A 181 7.84 -11.19 -5.65
N GLN A 182 7.67 -9.87 -5.63
CA GLN A 182 8.76 -8.96 -5.29
C GLN A 182 8.99 -8.91 -3.78
N LEU A 183 7.99 -9.22 -2.96
CA LEU A 183 8.11 -9.08 -1.51
C LEU A 183 9.06 -10.12 -0.91
N PRO A 184 9.74 -9.77 0.20
CA PRO A 184 10.43 -10.80 0.95
C PRO A 184 9.37 -11.76 1.51
N SER A 185 9.56 -13.07 1.34
CA SER A 185 8.56 -14.11 1.70
C SER A 185 8.04 -13.95 3.12
N ILE A 186 8.91 -13.49 4.02
CA ILE A 186 8.62 -13.25 5.42
C ILE A 186 7.49 -12.26 5.68
N LEU A 187 7.23 -11.32 4.77
CA LEU A 187 6.24 -10.28 4.98
C LEU A 187 4.80 -10.77 4.73
N PRO A 188 4.47 -11.40 3.58
CA PRO A 188 3.20 -12.10 3.41
C PRO A 188 2.94 -13.15 4.50
N GLU A 189 3.96 -13.93 4.86
CA GLU A 189 3.84 -14.96 5.91
C GLU A 189 3.54 -14.34 7.28
N ALA A 190 4.23 -13.26 7.66
CA ALA A 190 3.95 -12.53 8.90
C ALA A 190 2.51 -12.00 8.95
N LEU A 191 2.04 -11.46 7.83
CA LEU A 191 0.68 -10.93 7.71
C LEU A 191 -0.36 -12.05 7.88
N ILE A 192 -0.21 -13.15 7.16
CA ILE A 192 -1.11 -14.31 7.23
C ILE A 192 -1.10 -14.91 8.65
N ALA A 193 0.08 -15.12 9.24
CA ALA A 193 0.19 -15.71 10.57
C ALA A 193 -0.52 -14.88 11.66
N VAL A 194 -0.50 -13.56 11.54
CA VAL A 194 -1.05 -12.65 12.56
C VAL A 194 -2.50 -12.29 12.32
N GLU A 195 -2.89 -12.04 11.06
CA GLU A 195 -4.22 -11.53 10.72
C GLU A 195 -5.17 -12.65 10.26
N ASP A 196 -4.68 -13.71 9.60
CA ASP A 196 -5.54 -14.74 9.02
C ASP A 196 -4.85 -16.10 8.76
N GLN A 197 -4.60 -16.86 9.83
CA GLN A 197 -3.81 -18.11 9.78
C GLN A 197 -4.32 -19.17 8.78
N ASN A 198 -5.62 -19.17 8.48
CA ASN A 198 -6.24 -20.14 7.57
C ASN A 198 -6.59 -19.50 6.22
N PHE A 199 -5.89 -18.43 5.84
CA PHE A 199 -6.20 -17.62 4.66
C PHE A 199 -6.44 -18.49 3.42
N TYR A 200 -5.54 -19.43 3.12
CA TYR A 200 -5.66 -20.30 1.94
C TYR A 200 -6.75 -21.37 2.03
N GLN A 201 -7.35 -21.60 3.20
CA GLN A 201 -8.31 -22.70 3.42
C GLN A 201 -9.77 -22.26 3.39
N HIS A 202 -10.06 -20.98 3.67
CA HIS A 202 -11.43 -20.47 3.73
C HIS A 202 -11.85 -19.76 2.44
N HIS A 203 -13.16 -19.56 2.27
CA HIS A 203 -13.76 -18.86 1.12
C HIS A 203 -14.40 -17.53 1.58
N GLY A 204 -13.57 -16.51 1.82
CA GLY A 204 -13.97 -15.15 2.21
C GLY A 204 -14.15 -14.96 3.72
N VAL A 205 -14.78 -15.92 4.39
CA VAL A 205 -15.04 -15.87 5.84
C VAL A 205 -14.49 -17.11 6.53
N SER A 206 -13.78 -16.91 7.64
CA SER A 206 -13.18 -17.99 8.42
C SER A 206 -14.04 -18.33 9.64
N PHE A 207 -14.84 -19.41 9.56
CA PHE A 207 -15.61 -19.90 10.72
C PHE A 207 -14.68 -20.27 11.88
N ARG A 208 -13.59 -20.99 11.59
CA ARG A 208 -12.54 -21.31 12.58
C ARG A 208 -11.96 -20.05 13.22
N GLY A 209 -11.69 -19.01 12.42
CA GLY A 209 -11.17 -17.72 12.91
C GLY A 209 -12.16 -17.02 13.85
N ILE A 210 -13.45 -17.03 13.50
CA ILE A 210 -14.53 -16.48 14.34
C ILE A 210 -14.62 -17.23 15.67
N THR A 211 -14.70 -18.57 15.64
CA THR A 211 -14.79 -19.39 16.85
C THR A 211 -13.56 -19.23 17.75
N ARG A 212 -12.35 -19.20 17.18
CA ARG A 212 -11.11 -18.98 17.91
C ARG A 212 -11.12 -17.62 18.62
N ALA A 213 -11.46 -16.56 17.89
CA ALA A 213 -11.52 -15.21 18.44
C ALA A 213 -12.57 -15.11 19.55
N PHE A 214 -13.73 -15.75 19.39
CA PHE A 214 -14.77 -15.81 20.41
C PHE A 214 -14.28 -16.46 21.72
N ILE A 215 -13.67 -17.65 21.62
CA ILE A 215 -13.12 -18.36 22.80
C ILE A 215 -12.02 -17.53 23.48
N ALA A 216 -11.09 -16.96 22.71
CA ALA A 216 -10.01 -16.14 23.25
C ALA A 216 -10.54 -14.88 23.97
N ASN A 217 -11.55 -14.22 23.40
CA ASN A 217 -12.13 -13.02 24.00
C ASN A 217 -12.92 -13.32 25.28
N ILE A 218 -13.56 -14.49 25.39
CA ILE A 218 -14.21 -14.95 26.62
C ILE A 218 -13.16 -15.19 27.72
N LYS A 219 -12.08 -15.91 27.39
CA LYS A 219 -11.03 -16.25 28.36
C LYS A 219 -10.33 -15.02 28.93
N GLU A 220 -10.13 -13.99 28.11
CA GLU A 220 -9.41 -12.77 28.47
C GLU A 220 -10.33 -11.65 29.00
N GLY A 221 -11.66 -11.84 28.99
CA GLY A 221 -12.64 -10.86 29.44
C GLY A 221 -12.67 -9.55 28.64
N LYS A 222 -11.99 -9.50 27.49
CA LYS A 222 -11.87 -8.31 26.62
C LYS A 222 -11.64 -8.73 25.16
N LEU A 223 -11.89 -7.81 24.22
CA LEU A 223 -11.59 -8.00 22.79
C LEU A 223 -10.07 -8.01 22.56
N VAL A 224 -9.47 -9.20 22.52
CA VAL A 224 -8.02 -9.41 22.30
C VAL A 224 -7.71 -9.79 20.85
N GLN A 225 -8.56 -10.62 20.24
CA GLN A 225 -8.41 -11.12 18.87
C GLN A 225 -9.60 -10.73 17.98
N GLY A 226 -9.31 -10.37 16.73
CA GLY A 226 -10.30 -10.13 15.69
C GLY A 226 -10.59 -11.42 14.93
N GLY A 227 -11.87 -11.69 14.64
CA GLY A 227 -12.29 -12.83 13.81
C GLY A 227 -12.44 -12.50 12.33
N SER A 228 -11.92 -11.36 11.85
CA SER A 228 -12.07 -10.93 10.45
C SER A 228 -10.92 -11.43 9.58
N THR A 229 -11.23 -11.93 8.39
CA THR A 229 -10.25 -12.42 7.40
C THR A 229 -9.56 -11.26 6.67
N LEU A 230 -8.43 -11.53 6.02
CA LEU A 230 -7.76 -10.55 5.15
C LEU A 230 -8.69 -10.04 4.05
N THR A 231 -9.47 -10.94 3.45
CA THR A 231 -10.47 -10.60 2.42
C THR A 231 -11.56 -9.68 2.95
N GLN A 232 -12.09 -9.95 4.15
CA GLN A 232 -13.06 -9.04 4.79
C GLN A 232 -12.44 -7.67 5.10
N GLN A 233 -11.18 -7.65 5.53
CA GLN A 233 -10.46 -6.39 5.76
C GLN A 233 -10.25 -5.61 4.46
N LEU A 234 -9.90 -6.30 3.36
CA LEU A 234 -9.80 -5.70 2.03
C LEU A 234 -11.14 -5.09 1.61
N VAL A 235 -12.22 -5.86 1.70
CA VAL A 235 -13.57 -5.40 1.34
C VAL A 235 -13.96 -4.16 2.13
N LYS A 236 -13.72 -4.18 3.45
CA LYS A 236 -14.01 -3.06 4.35
C LYS A 236 -13.28 -1.78 3.96
N ASN A 237 -12.02 -1.87 3.51
CA ASN A 237 -11.21 -0.71 3.17
C ASN A 237 -11.44 -0.24 1.72
N PHE A 238 -11.62 -1.18 0.79
CA PHE A 238 -11.66 -0.91 -0.64
C PHE A 238 -13.07 -0.57 -1.15
N TYR A 239 -14.14 -1.15 -0.57
CA TYR A 239 -15.51 -0.98 -1.07
C TYR A 239 -16.43 -0.18 -0.16
N LEU A 240 -16.20 -0.21 1.15
CA LEU A 240 -17.21 0.22 2.13
C LEU A 240 -16.77 1.47 2.91
N ASN A 241 -17.77 2.23 3.36
CA ASN A 241 -17.55 3.41 4.18
C ASN A 241 -17.26 3.03 5.65
N GLN A 242 -16.65 3.95 6.42
CA GLN A 242 -16.20 3.71 7.80
C GLN A 242 -17.30 3.53 8.86
N LYS A 243 -18.60 3.61 8.51
CA LYS A 243 -19.71 3.46 9.46
C LYS A 243 -19.70 2.07 10.11
N ARG A 244 -19.79 1.97 11.44
CA ARG A 244 -19.78 0.67 12.14
C ARG A 244 -21.20 0.17 12.43
N THR A 245 -21.78 -0.63 11.52
CA THR A 245 -23.09 -1.27 11.72
C THR A 245 -23.01 -2.78 11.49
N LEU A 246 -23.90 -3.55 12.14
CA LEU A 246 -24.01 -5.00 11.93
C LEU A 246 -24.40 -5.34 10.49
N SER A 247 -25.28 -4.55 9.88
CA SER A 247 -25.65 -4.69 8.47
C SER A 247 -24.45 -4.55 7.54
N ARG A 248 -23.56 -3.58 7.82
CA ARG A 248 -22.30 -3.45 7.07
C ARG A 248 -21.40 -4.66 7.29
N LYS A 249 -21.34 -5.21 8.51
CA LYS A 249 -20.51 -6.40 8.77
C LYS A 249 -21.00 -7.64 8.02
N LEU A 250 -22.31 -7.79 7.84
CA LEU A 250 -22.89 -8.83 6.99
C LEU A 250 -22.54 -8.58 5.52
N LEU A 251 -22.63 -7.33 5.05
CA LEU A 251 -22.25 -6.96 3.69
C LEU A 251 -20.75 -7.22 3.41
N GLU A 252 -19.87 -6.93 4.37
CA GLU A 252 -18.43 -7.28 4.31
C GLU A 252 -18.24 -8.79 4.08
N ALA A 253 -19.00 -9.62 4.80
CA ALA A 253 -18.91 -11.08 4.68
C ALA A 253 -19.39 -11.56 3.31
N VAL A 254 -20.54 -11.07 2.83
CA VAL A 254 -21.09 -11.42 1.51
C VAL A 254 -20.11 -11.02 0.40
N MET A 255 -19.64 -9.77 0.40
CA MET A 255 -18.71 -9.27 -0.60
C MET A 255 -17.36 -10.01 -0.54
N ALA A 256 -16.89 -10.43 0.64
CA ALA A 256 -15.66 -11.22 0.75
C ALA A 256 -15.78 -12.60 0.13
N VAL A 257 -16.94 -13.25 0.27
CA VAL A 257 -17.22 -14.54 -0.42
C VAL A 257 -17.25 -14.32 -1.93
N LEU A 258 -17.99 -13.31 -2.41
CA LEU A 258 -18.07 -13.00 -3.83
C LEU A 258 -16.70 -12.69 -4.42
N LEU A 259 -15.87 -11.92 -3.71
CA LEU A 259 -14.52 -11.60 -4.16
C LEU A 259 -13.65 -12.85 -4.35
N GLU A 260 -13.72 -13.80 -3.42
CA GLU A 260 -12.95 -15.06 -3.52
C GLU A 260 -13.53 -16.09 -4.51
N ILE A 261 -14.76 -15.91 -4.98
CA ILE A 261 -15.31 -16.69 -6.08
C ILE A 261 -14.67 -16.27 -7.41
N HIS A 262 -14.39 -14.97 -7.56
CA HIS A 262 -13.90 -14.39 -8.82
C HIS A 262 -12.38 -14.28 -8.91
N PHE A 263 -11.69 -14.13 -7.79
CA PHE A 263 -10.25 -13.84 -7.77
C PHE A 263 -9.47 -14.83 -6.89
N SER A 264 -8.24 -15.10 -7.32
CA SER A 264 -7.31 -15.96 -6.60
C SER A 264 -6.87 -15.37 -5.25
N LYS A 265 -6.38 -16.23 -4.35
CA LYS A 265 -5.85 -15.82 -3.05
C LYS A 265 -4.65 -14.89 -3.21
N GLU A 266 -3.84 -15.13 -4.24
CA GLU A 266 -2.66 -14.35 -4.60
C GLU A 266 -3.06 -12.94 -5.03
N GLU A 267 -4.06 -12.78 -5.91
CA GLU A 267 -4.55 -11.47 -6.35
C GLU A 267 -5.17 -10.66 -5.20
N ILE A 268 -5.91 -11.33 -4.32
CA ILE A 268 -6.52 -10.72 -3.14
C ILE A 268 -5.44 -10.25 -2.16
N LEU A 269 -4.44 -11.10 -1.90
CA LEU A 269 -3.33 -10.78 -1.01
C LEU A 269 -2.47 -9.65 -1.56
N GLU A 270 -2.13 -9.67 -2.85
CA GLU A 270 -1.40 -8.60 -3.52
C GLU A 270 -2.17 -7.27 -3.45
N THR A 271 -3.48 -7.31 -3.71
CA THR A 271 -4.33 -6.12 -3.62
C THR A 271 -4.39 -5.59 -2.18
N TYR A 272 -4.52 -6.49 -1.20
CA TYR A 272 -4.50 -6.12 0.22
C TYR A 272 -3.19 -5.43 0.62
N ILE A 273 -2.05 -5.99 0.20
CA ILE A 273 -0.71 -5.47 0.50
C ILE A 273 -0.51 -4.07 -0.09
N ASN A 274 -1.15 -3.75 -1.21
CA ASN A 274 -1.09 -2.43 -1.82
C ASN A 274 -2.16 -1.45 -1.30
N GLU A 275 -3.18 -1.93 -0.59
CA GLU A 275 -4.31 -1.12 -0.12
C GLU A 275 -4.24 -0.73 1.36
N VAL A 276 -3.68 -1.60 2.19
CA VAL A 276 -3.76 -1.45 3.65
C VAL A 276 -3.14 -0.14 4.14
N TYR A 277 -3.86 0.58 5.01
CA TYR A 277 -3.36 1.80 5.64
C TYR A 277 -2.30 1.49 6.71
N LEU A 278 -1.11 2.04 6.56
CA LEU A 278 0.05 1.76 7.41
C LEU A 278 0.64 3.01 8.09
N GLY A 279 0.15 4.21 7.79
CA GLY A 279 0.65 5.41 8.43
C GLY A 279 0.17 6.73 7.83
N GLN A 280 0.70 7.82 8.36
CA GLN A 280 0.40 9.17 7.92
C GLN A 280 1.70 9.99 7.79
N ALA A 281 1.87 10.67 6.67
CA ALA A 281 2.92 11.67 6.45
C ALA A 281 2.30 13.05 6.23
N GLY A 282 2.12 13.83 7.30
CA GLY A 282 1.45 15.13 7.20
C GLY A 282 0.00 14.98 6.73
N ASP A 283 -0.33 15.56 5.59
CA ASP A 283 -1.67 15.48 4.96
C ASP A 283 -1.88 14.22 4.10
N ARG A 284 -0.89 13.33 4.04
CA ARG A 284 -0.89 12.16 3.16
C ARG A 284 -1.04 10.85 3.93
N ALA A 285 -1.98 10.03 3.49
CA ALA A 285 -2.12 8.66 3.96
C ALA A 285 -1.09 7.73 3.30
N ILE A 286 -0.48 6.85 4.09
CA ILE A 286 0.49 5.86 3.63
C ILE A 286 -0.25 4.54 3.45
N HIS A 287 -0.57 4.22 2.20
CA HIS A 287 -1.22 2.97 1.81
C HIS A 287 -0.21 2.02 1.19
N GLY A 288 -0.31 0.76 1.61
CA GLY A 288 0.46 -0.35 1.10
C GLY A 288 1.90 -0.45 1.61
N PHE A 289 2.44 -1.67 1.56
CA PHE A 289 3.75 -1.99 2.14
C PHE A 289 4.93 -1.39 1.38
N GLY A 290 4.83 -1.23 0.06
CA GLY A 290 5.89 -0.61 -0.74
C GLY A 290 6.20 0.83 -0.28
N LEU A 291 5.14 1.62 -0.12
CA LEU A 291 5.27 2.99 0.35
C LEU A 291 5.60 3.06 1.85
N ALA A 292 5.01 2.18 2.67
CA ALA A 292 5.32 2.12 4.10
C ALA A 292 6.78 1.78 4.38
N SER A 293 7.38 0.86 3.60
CA SER A 293 8.81 0.54 3.69
C SER A 293 9.68 1.77 3.44
N SER A 294 9.35 2.52 2.37
CA SER A 294 10.04 3.75 2.00
C SER A 294 9.85 4.85 3.06
N HIS A 295 8.67 4.90 3.67
CA HIS A 295 8.29 5.88 4.68
C HIS A 295 8.98 5.67 6.03
N TYR A 296 9.00 4.43 6.53
CA TYR A 296 9.55 4.12 7.86
C TYR A 296 11.04 3.78 7.83
N PHE A 297 11.54 3.16 6.76
CA PHE A 297 12.90 2.61 6.71
C PHE A 297 13.77 3.21 5.59
N ARG A 298 13.19 3.99 4.68
CA ARG A 298 13.85 4.47 3.44
C ARG A 298 14.45 3.34 2.62
N GLN A 299 13.76 2.20 2.57
CA GLN A 299 14.21 1.01 1.86
C GLN A 299 13.12 0.50 0.94
N PRO A 300 13.47 -0.08 -0.21
CA PRO A 300 12.57 -0.95 -0.96
C PRO A 300 12.03 -2.07 -0.07
N VAL A 301 10.79 -2.49 -0.31
CA VAL A 301 10.13 -3.50 0.53
C VAL A 301 10.85 -4.85 0.48
N GLN A 302 11.54 -5.12 -0.63
CA GLN A 302 12.32 -6.31 -0.92
C GLN A 302 13.54 -6.48 0.01
N GLU A 303 14.02 -5.37 0.57
CA GLU A 303 15.20 -5.32 1.43
C GLU A 303 14.83 -5.37 2.93
N LEU A 304 13.54 -5.51 3.25
CA LEU A 304 13.11 -5.54 4.64
C LEU A 304 13.59 -6.79 5.35
N GLU A 305 14.23 -6.58 6.49
CA GLU A 305 14.55 -7.65 7.40
C GLU A 305 13.31 -8.10 8.20
N LEU A 306 13.39 -9.32 8.75
CA LEU A 306 12.34 -9.93 9.59
C LEU A 306 11.73 -8.96 10.63
N HIS A 307 12.56 -8.24 11.39
CA HIS A 307 12.09 -7.34 12.43
C HIS A 307 11.32 -6.11 11.89
N GLN A 308 11.68 -5.64 10.69
CA GLN A 308 11.01 -4.53 10.01
C GLN A 308 9.70 -5.00 9.37
N ALA A 309 9.71 -6.17 8.72
CA ALA A 309 8.51 -6.81 8.17
C ALA A 309 7.47 -7.08 9.28
N ALA A 310 7.90 -7.63 10.41
CA ALA A 310 7.05 -7.84 11.59
C ALA A 310 6.49 -6.52 12.15
N LEU A 311 7.25 -5.42 12.09
CA LEU A 311 6.76 -4.11 12.50
C LEU A 311 5.63 -3.66 11.57
N LEU A 312 5.82 -3.69 10.25
CA LEU A 312 4.79 -3.27 9.28
C LEU A 312 3.54 -4.14 9.38
N ALA A 313 3.69 -5.47 9.47
CA ALA A 313 2.56 -6.38 9.71
C ALA A 313 1.83 -6.02 11.03
N GLY A 314 2.58 -5.64 12.07
CA GLY A 314 2.02 -5.19 13.33
C GLY A 314 1.20 -3.90 13.23
N LEU A 315 1.55 -2.99 12.32
CA LEU A 315 0.87 -1.71 12.08
C LEU A 315 -0.51 -1.89 11.46
N VAL A 316 -0.76 -2.97 10.73
CA VAL A 316 -2.06 -3.29 10.10
C VAL A 316 -3.22 -3.22 11.10
N LYS A 317 -3.00 -3.73 12.33
CA LYS A 317 -4.01 -3.69 13.40
C LYS A 317 -4.41 -2.26 13.80
N GLY A 318 -3.52 -1.28 13.62
CA GLY A 318 -3.80 0.10 13.98
C GLY A 318 -2.58 1.01 13.82
N ALA A 319 -2.34 1.50 12.60
CA ALA A 319 -1.16 2.27 12.24
C ALA A 319 -0.93 3.52 13.11
N SER A 320 -1.99 4.26 13.44
CA SER A 320 -1.90 5.45 14.28
C SER A 320 -1.62 5.10 15.75
N TYR A 321 -2.18 4.00 16.26
CA TYR A 321 -2.03 3.57 17.66
C TYR A 321 -0.63 3.00 17.93
N TYR A 322 -0.08 2.27 16.95
CA TYR A 322 1.26 1.67 16.98
C TYR A 322 2.31 2.50 16.24
N ASN A 323 2.08 3.81 16.04
CA ASN A 323 3.01 4.65 15.28
C ASN A 323 4.41 4.63 15.93
N PRO A 324 5.46 4.20 15.20
CA PRO A 324 6.78 3.96 15.79
C PRO A 324 7.54 5.22 16.18
N TRP A 325 7.22 6.38 15.57
CA TRP A 325 7.81 7.67 15.97
C TRP A 325 7.13 8.27 17.20
N ARG A 326 5.80 8.18 17.27
CA ARG A 326 5.01 8.80 18.36
C ARG A 326 4.86 7.92 19.59
N ARG A 327 4.87 6.60 19.41
CA ARG A 327 4.59 5.57 20.44
C ARG A 327 5.55 4.37 20.28
N PRO A 328 6.88 4.57 20.35
CA PRO A 328 7.87 3.52 20.07
C PRO A 328 7.68 2.28 20.96
N GLU A 329 7.36 2.43 22.25
CA GLU A 329 7.15 1.29 23.14
C GLU A 329 5.97 0.40 22.71
N ARG A 330 4.86 1.01 22.26
CA ARG A 330 3.69 0.26 21.79
C ARG A 330 4.02 -0.47 20.49
N ALA A 331 4.71 0.21 19.58
CA ALA A 331 5.18 -0.36 18.33
C ALA A 331 6.11 -1.56 18.58
N LEU A 332 7.05 -1.43 19.51
CA LEU A 332 8.00 -2.47 19.91
C LEU A 332 7.29 -3.70 20.47
N LYS A 333 6.36 -3.50 21.42
CA LYS A 333 5.55 -4.58 21.99
C LYS A 333 4.72 -5.28 20.91
N ARG A 334 4.10 -4.53 19.98
CA ARG A 334 3.30 -5.10 18.91
C ARG A 334 4.13 -5.89 17.91
N ARG A 335 5.28 -5.37 17.47
CA ARG A 335 6.24 -6.10 16.62
C ARG A 335 6.71 -7.38 17.30
N ASN A 336 7.06 -7.33 18.58
CA ASN A 336 7.52 -8.52 19.30
C ASN A 336 6.42 -9.58 19.41
N LEU A 337 5.16 -9.17 19.59
CA LEU A 337 4.00 -10.08 19.52
C LEU A 337 3.86 -10.72 18.13
N VAL A 338 4.08 -9.98 17.04
CA VAL A 338 4.09 -10.55 15.68
C VAL A 338 5.17 -11.63 15.56
N LEU A 339 6.40 -11.35 16.02
CA LEU A 339 7.50 -12.31 16.01
C LEU A 339 7.17 -13.56 16.84
N ASP A 340 6.50 -13.42 17.98
CA ASP A 340 6.04 -14.56 18.80
C ASP A 340 5.01 -15.43 18.08
N VAL A 341 4.07 -14.79 17.38
CA VAL A 341 3.06 -15.51 16.59
C VAL A 341 3.73 -16.26 15.45
N MET A 342 4.62 -15.60 14.70
CA MET A 342 5.36 -16.25 13.61
C MET A 342 6.16 -17.47 14.09
N ALA A 343 6.81 -17.38 15.26
CA ALA A 343 7.54 -18.50 15.82
C ALA A 343 6.61 -19.66 16.25
N ARG A 344 5.46 -19.34 16.86
CA ARG A 344 4.47 -20.34 17.28
C ARG A 344 3.85 -21.09 16.09
N GLU A 345 3.60 -20.38 15.00
CA GLU A 345 3.03 -20.96 13.77
C GLU A 345 4.11 -21.61 12.87
N GLY A 346 5.38 -21.65 13.31
CA GLY A 346 6.47 -22.31 12.58
C GLY A 346 6.98 -21.56 11.35
N VAL A 347 6.61 -20.29 11.17
CA VAL A 347 7.10 -19.42 10.08
C VAL A 347 8.58 -19.08 10.27
N ILE A 348 9.00 -18.92 11.51
CA ILE A 348 10.40 -18.71 11.90
C ILE A 348 10.74 -19.59 13.09
N ASP A 349 12.03 -19.86 13.29
CA ASP A 349 12.47 -20.56 14.48
C ASP A 349 12.53 -19.62 15.72
N ALA A 350 12.60 -20.23 16.91
CA ALA A 350 12.66 -19.48 18.17
C ALA A 350 13.92 -18.62 18.33
N VAL A 351 15.03 -19.02 17.70
CA VAL A 351 16.32 -18.31 17.74
C VAL A 351 16.24 -17.04 16.89
N GLN A 352 15.71 -17.14 15.67
CA GLN A 352 15.41 -16.03 14.77
C GLN A 352 14.47 -15.04 15.44
N ALA A 353 13.39 -15.51 16.09
CA ALA A 353 12.47 -14.66 16.82
C ALA A 353 13.17 -13.90 17.97
N LYS A 354 13.99 -14.60 18.77
CA LYS A 354 14.75 -13.98 19.88
C LYS A 354 15.75 -12.94 19.37
N ALA A 355 16.50 -13.25 18.31
CA ALA A 355 17.45 -12.34 17.69
C ALA A 355 16.74 -11.10 17.09
N ALA A 356 15.63 -11.28 16.38
CA ALA A 356 14.86 -10.18 15.79
C ALA A 356 14.27 -9.25 16.86
N LYS A 357 13.85 -9.78 18.01
CA LYS A 357 13.34 -8.97 19.13
C LYS A 357 14.40 -8.06 19.76
N GLN A 358 15.66 -8.46 19.72
CA GLN A 358 16.79 -7.66 20.23
C GLN A 358 17.14 -6.49 19.29
N LYS A 359 16.70 -6.52 18.03
CA LYS A 359 16.92 -5.40 17.11
C LYS A 359 16.04 -4.20 17.48
N PRO A 360 16.54 -2.95 17.29
CA PRO A 360 15.73 -1.74 17.45
C PRO A 360 14.58 -1.73 16.44
N LEU A 361 13.66 -0.76 16.55
CA LEU A 361 12.57 -0.63 15.58
C LEU A 361 13.07 -0.37 14.14
N GLY A 362 14.29 0.13 13.99
CA GLY A 362 14.91 0.36 12.68
C GLY A 362 14.33 1.55 11.90
N VAL A 363 13.37 2.29 12.48
CA VAL A 363 12.76 3.43 11.80
C VAL A 363 13.71 4.60 11.67
N VAL A 364 13.76 5.19 10.47
CA VAL A 364 14.54 6.41 10.23
C VAL A 364 13.80 7.64 10.78
N PRO A 365 14.50 8.74 11.08
CA PRO A 365 13.85 9.99 11.44
C PRO A 365 12.85 10.44 10.35
N PRO A 366 11.68 10.97 10.72
CA PRO A 366 10.73 11.48 9.75
C PRO A 366 11.34 12.64 8.96
N ARG A 367 11.11 12.70 7.65
CA ARG A 367 11.54 13.84 6.83
C ARG A 367 10.76 15.10 7.22
N PRO A 368 11.43 16.25 7.42
CA PRO A 368 10.75 17.55 7.52
C PRO A 368 9.83 17.76 6.31
N GLY A 369 8.60 18.24 6.54
CA GLY A 369 7.63 18.48 5.45
C GLY A 369 6.99 17.25 4.81
N GLY A 370 7.12 16.05 5.38
CA GLY A 370 6.39 14.85 4.94
C GLY A 370 6.87 14.21 3.62
N GLY A 371 8.01 14.69 3.08
CA GLY A 371 8.71 14.10 1.94
C GLY A 371 8.10 14.37 0.55
N ARG A 372 7.04 15.19 0.47
CA ARG A 372 6.26 15.40 -0.77
C ARG A 372 6.87 16.40 -1.75
N TRP A 373 7.62 17.38 -1.23
CA TRP A 373 8.13 18.53 -2.00
C TRP A 373 9.54 18.88 -1.54
N GLN A 374 10.54 18.08 -1.91
CA GLN A 374 11.93 18.40 -1.55
C GLN A 374 12.42 19.63 -2.33
N TYR A 375 11.90 19.85 -3.55
CA TYR A 375 12.37 20.90 -4.45
C TYR A 375 11.21 21.59 -5.18
N PRO A 376 10.37 22.38 -4.46
CA PRO A 376 9.14 22.96 -5.02
C PRO A 376 9.37 23.82 -6.26
N ALA A 377 10.40 24.68 -6.24
CA ALA A 377 10.71 25.57 -7.37
C ALA A 377 11.05 24.79 -8.66
N TYR A 378 11.85 23.73 -8.55
CA TYR A 378 12.19 22.89 -9.68
C TYR A 378 10.99 22.05 -10.15
N LEU A 379 10.20 21.51 -9.22
CA LEU A 379 8.99 20.75 -9.56
C LEU A 379 7.95 21.62 -10.28
N ASP A 380 7.85 22.91 -9.96
CA ASP A 380 6.96 23.82 -10.66
C ASP A 380 7.47 24.18 -12.07
N LEU A 381 8.78 24.20 -12.30
CA LEU A 381 9.33 24.24 -13.66
C LEU A 381 8.98 22.97 -14.45
N VAL A 382 9.23 21.80 -13.89
CA VAL A 382 8.91 20.50 -14.52
C VAL A 382 7.42 20.41 -14.87
N LYS A 383 6.53 20.77 -13.94
CA LYS A 383 5.08 20.78 -14.19
C LYS A 383 4.67 21.74 -15.31
N ARG A 384 5.31 22.91 -15.42
CA ARG A 384 5.01 23.88 -16.49
C ARG A 384 5.39 23.29 -17.85
N GLN A 385 6.61 22.76 -17.96
CA GLN A 385 7.08 22.15 -19.20
C GLN A 385 6.24 20.95 -19.63
N LEU A 386 5.89 20.05 -18.69
CA LEU A 386 5.07 18.87 -19.01
C LEU A 386 3.67 19.22 -19.51
N ARG A 387 3.08 20.33 -19.06
CA ARG A 387 1.75 20.77 -19.53
C ARG A 387 1.73 21.23 -20.98
N GLU A 388 2.89 21.51 -21.58
CA GLU A 388 2.99 21.89 -22.99
C GLU A 388 2.79 20.68 -23.92
N SER A 389 3.05 19.47 -23.42
CA SER A 389 3.03 18.23 -24.24
C SER A 389 2.11 17.13 -23.70
N TYR A 390 1.67 17.20 -22.45
CA TYR A 390 0.88 16.16 -21.79
C TYR A 390 -0.43 16.70 -21.20
N GLN A 391 -1.48 15.88 -21.26
CA GLN A 391 -2.74 16.19 -20.58
C GLN A 391 -2.56 16.09 -19.07
N SER A 392 -3.26 16.97 -18.34
CA SER A 392 -3.15 17.00 -16.87
C SER A 392 -3.69 15.74 -16.19
N SER A 393 -4.62 15.01 -16.84
CA SER A 393 -5.10 13.71 -16.39
C SER A 393 -3.99 12.68 -16.38
N ASP A 394 -3.27 12.57 -17.49
CA ASP A 394 -2.28 11.51 -17.71
C ASP A 394 -1.11 11.66 -16.72
N LEU A 395 -0.69 12.91 -16.50
CA LEU A 395 0.31 13.26 -15.49
C LEU A 395 -0.10 12.88 -14.06
N GLN A 396 -1.39 12.71 -13.76
CA GLN A 396 -1.90 12.39 -12.43
C GLN A 396 -2.29 10.92 -12.25
N THR A 397 -2.70 10.21 -13.31
CA THR A 397 -3.33 8.90 -13.17
C THR A 397 -2.54 7.73 -13.73
N GLU A 398 -1.65 7.96 -14.69
CA GLU A 398 -0.98 6.88 -15.44
C GLU A 398 0.36 6.45 -14.82
N GLY A 399 0.78 7.03 -13.70
CA GLY A 399 2.00 6.60 -12.99
C GLY A 399 3.29 6.83 -13.77
N LEU A 400 3.38 7.93 -14.52
CA LEU A 400 4.53 8.21 -15.39
C LEU A 400 5.84 8.32 -14.60
N ARG A 401 6.93 7.88 -15.21
CA ARG A 401 8.30 8.04 -14.69
C ARG A 401 8.96 9.19 -15.44
N ILE A 402 9.10 10.33 -14.78
CA ILE A 402 9.63 11.56 -15.36
C ILE A 402 11.09 11.69 -14.96
N PHE A 403 12.00 11.58 -15.92
CA PHE A 403 13.44 11.75 -15.69
C PHE A 403 13.86 13.19 -16.01
N THR A 404 14.71 13.76 -15.17
CA THR A 404 15.12 15.18 -15.27
C THR A 404 16.62 15.34 -15.12
N ASN A 405 17.13 16.50 -15.49
CA ASN A 405 18.55 16.83 -15.33
C ASN A 405 18.87 17.40 -13.94
N PHE A 406 17.93 17.31 -12.99
CA PHE A 406 18.12 17.82 -11.65
C PHE A 406 19.30 17.14 -10.96
N ASP A 407 20.32 17.90 -10.59
CA ASP A 407 21.48 17.43 -9.85
C ASP A 407 21.34 17.71 -8.34
N PRO A 408 21.14 16.67 -7.50
CA PRO A 408 20.99 16.84 -6.06
C PRO A 408 22.22 17.42 -5.35
N GLN A 409 23.43 17.19 -5.88
CA GLN A 409 24.67 17.74 -5.33
C GLN A 409 24.78 19.24 -5.57
N ILE A 410 24.47 19.66 -6.81
CA ILE A 410 24.48 21.08 -7.18
C ILE A 410 23.42 21.82 -6.38
N GLN A 411 22.18 21.30 -6.33
CA GLN A 411 21.10 21.92 -5.56
C GLN A 411 21.48 22.11 -4.09
N ARG A 412 22.02 21.06 -3.45
CA ARG A 412 22.44 21.14 -2.04
C ARG A 412 23.53 22.18 -1.80
N LYS A 413 24.53 22.25 -2.70
CA LYS A 413 25.60 23.26 -2.62
C LYS A 413 25.02 24.66 -2.81
N LEU A 414 24.09 24.82 -3.74
CA LEU A 414 23.42 26.08 -4.03
C LEU A 414 22.61 26.55 -2.81
N GLU A 415 21.71 25.73 -2.28
CA GLU A 415 20.90 26.02 -1.10
C GLU A 415 21.77 26.42 0.09
N SER A 416 22.81 25.63 0.40
CA SER A 416 23.71 25.95 1.51
C SER A 416 24.44 27.28 1.33
N ARG A 417 24.88 27.61 0.09
CA ARG A 417 25.56 28.88 -0.18
C ARG A 417 24.62 30.07 -0.13
N VAL A 418 23.42 29.93 -0.69
CA VAL A 418 22.40 31.00 -0.69
C VAL A 418 21.96 31.30 0.73
N THR A 419 21.64 30.29 1.55
CA THR A 419 21.24 30.48 2.95
C THR A 419 22.34 31.19 3.74
N LYS A 420 23.59 30.72 3.67
CA LYS A 420 24.72 31.37 4.37
C LYS A 420 24.96 32.79 3.88
N ARG A 421 24.78 33.06 2.59
CA ARG A 421 24.96 34.40 2.04
C ARG A 421 23.87 35.35 2.53
N ILE A 422 22.62 34.89 2.58
CA ILE A 422 21.50 35.67 3.12
C ILE A 422 21.76 36.00 4.60
N GLU A 423 22.09 35.00 5.43
CA GLU A 423 22.40 35.20 6.84
C GLU A 423 23.56 36.19 7.05
N SER A 424 24.61 36.07 6.23
CA SER A 424 25.76 36.99 6.28
C SER A 424 25.40 38.42 5.87
N LEU A 425 24.50 38.61 4.90
CA LEU A 425 24.02 39.93 4.49
C LEU A 425 23.11 40.54 5.57
N GLU A 426 22.22 39.75 6.15
CA GLU A 426 21.33 40.22 7.22
C GLU A 426 22.13 40.66 8.44
N SER A 427 23.07 39.84 8.89
CA SER A 427 23.96 40.20 9.99
C SER A 427 24.88 41.37 9.66
N GLY A 428 25.38 41.47 8.42
CA GLY A 428 26.33 42.51 8.02
C GLY A 428 25.71 43.90 7.86
N TYR A 429 24.44 43.96 7.43
CA TYR A 429 23.71 45.21 7.22
C TYR A 429 22.70 45.54 8.33
N GLY A 430 22.64 44.74 9.41
CA GLY A 430 21.70 44.94 10.51
C GLY A 430 20.23 44.75 10.11
N ILE A 431 19.97 43.89 9.12
CA ILE A 431 18.61 43.56 8.67
C ILE A 431 18.05 42.48 9.61
N GLU A 432 16.78 42.60 9.97
CA GLU A 432 16.08 41.59 10.78
C GLU A 432 16.08 40.22 10.07
N ALA A 433 16.33 39.15 10.84
CA ALA A 433 16.44 37.80 10.30
C ALA A 433 15.19 37.37 9.53
N GLY A 434 15.37 36.83 8.32
CA GLY A 434 14.30 36.34 7.46
C GLY A 434 13.58 37.40 6.63
N LYS A 435 14.07 38.66 6.62
CA LYS A 435 13.53 39.72 5.74
C LYS A 435 14.15 39.70 4.34
N SER A 436 15.36 39.16 4.20
CA SER A 436 16.02 39.07 2.91
C SER A 436 15.56 37.83 2.15
N GLN A 437 15.44 37.96 0.83
CA GLN A 437 15.07 36.87 -0.08
C GLN A 437 16.16 36.67 -1.14
N GLY A 438 16.27 35.46 -1.66
CA GLY A 438 17.24 35.13 -2.69
C GLY A 438 16.65 34.19 -3.73
N ALA A 439 17.05 34.38 -4.99
CA ALA A 439 16.75 33.48 -6.09
C ALA A 439 18.06 33.09 -6.78
N SER A 440 18.15 31.86 -7.27
CA SER A 440 19.30 31.39 -8.02
C SER A 440 18.87 30.33 -9.02
N VAL A 441 19.48 30.37 -10.21
CA VAL A 441 19.25 29.43 -11.30
C VAL A 441 20.59 28.97 -11.82
N ILE A 442 20.74 27.66 -11.99
CA ILE A 442 21.89 27.02 -12.65
C ILE A 442 21.30 26.23 -13.81
N VAL A 443 21.84 26.44 -15.00
CA VAL A 443 21.41 25.80 -16.25
C VAL A 443 22.50 24.87 -16.72
#